data_AF-A0A920TVG6-F1
#
_entry.id   AF-A0A920TVG6-F1
#
_cell.length_a   1.000
_cell.length_b   1.000
_cell.length_c   1.000
_cell.angle_alpha   90.00
_cell.angle_beta   90.00
_cell.angle_gamma   90.00
#
_symmetry.space_group_name_H-M   'P 1'
#
loop_
_entity.id
_entity.type
_entity.pdbx_description
1 polymer ?
#
loop_
_entity_poly.entity_id
_entity_poly.type
_entity_poly.pdbx_seq_one_letter_code
_entity_poly.pdbx_strand_id
1 'polypeptide(L)' 'MAAGIGFPVAIKIDSPDILQKNRGGWPKKLGINNEEEARAAFTEVLDNAKQYNPNAKINGTLVQEMVSGGTEFIVGGVL' A
#
# COMPACT_ATOMS: atom_id res chain seq x y z
N MET A 1 9.47 7.63 -8.72
CA MET A 1 10.10 6.62 -7.82
C MET A 1 10.12 7.19 -6.41
N ALA A 2 10.07 6.36 -5.38
CA ALA A 2 9.95 6.77 -3.97
C ALA A 2 10.98 7.83 -3.50
N ALA A 3 12.10 7.96 -4.22
CA ALA A 3 13.14 8.98 -4.00
C ALA A 3 12.62 10.43 -3.89
N GLY A 4 11.49 10.77 -4.54
CA GLY A 4 10.91 12.12 -4.46
C GLY A 4 9.93 12.36 -3.30
N ILE A 5 9.53 11.30 -2.58
CA ILE A 5 8.53 11.34 -1.48
C ILE A 5 9.22 11.42 -0.12
N GLY A 6 10.46 10.93 0.00
CA GLY A 6 11.13 10.72 1.28
C GLY A 6 10.66 9.44 1.97
N PHE A 7 11.39 8.99 2.99
CA PHE A 7 11.10 7.78 3.77
C PHE A 7 10.79 8.17 5.24
N PRO A 8 9.99 7.39 5.98
CA PRO A 8 9.42 6.10 5.60
C PRO A 8 8.17 6.20 4.71
N VAL A 9 7.91 5.16 3.91
CA VAL A 9 6.73 5.05 3.04
C VAL A 9 5.92 3.78 3.27
N ALA A 10 4.68 3.81 2.83
CA ALA A 10 3.79 2.68 2.66
C ALA A 10 3.60 2.38 1.16
N ILE A 11 3.61 1.10 0.78
CA ILE A 11 3.24 0.62 -0.55
C ILE A 11 1.94 -0.16 -0.46
N LYS A 12 0.97 0.16 -1.32
CA LYS A 12 -0.36 -0.47 -1.37
C LYS A 12 -0.74 -0.82 -2.81
N ILE A 13 -1.53 -1.86 -3.02
CA ILE A 13 -2.14 -2.12 -4.34
C ILE A 13 -3.28 -1.13 -4.60
N ASP A 14 -3.32 -0.61 -5.83
CA ASP A 14 -4.54 -0.01 -6.40
C ASP A 14 -5.22 -1.03 -7.31
N SER A 15 -6.39 -1.48 -6.89
CA SER A 15 -7.23 -2.42 -7.63
C SER A 15 -8.69 -2.28 -7.18
N PRO A 16 -9.66 -2.14 -8.09
CA PRO A 16 -11.08 -2.18 -7.74
C PRO A 16 -11.52 -3.55 -7.22
N ASP A 17 -10.78 -4.61 -7.57
CA ASP A 17 -11.12 -6.00 -7.27
C ASP A 17 -10.53 -6.48 -5.94
N ILE A 18 -9.68 -5.65 -5.30
CA ILE A 18 -9.04 -5.96 -4.03
C ILE A 18 -9.47 -4.93 -2.98
N LEU A 19 -10.45 -5.30 -2.15
CA LEU A 19 -10.98 -4.43 -1.10
C LEU A 19 -9.98 -4.24 0.05
N GLN A 20 -9.84 -2.98 0.48
CA GLN A 20 -8.82 -2.54 1.44
C GLN A 20 -9.12 -2.91 2.92
N LYS A 21 -10.35 -3.35 3.24
CA LYS A 21 -10.76 -3.72 4.61
C LYS A 21 -10.38 -5.16 4.91
N ASN A 22 -9.17 -5.39 5.41
CA ASN A 22 -8.82 -6.67 6.02
C ASN A 22 -7.87 -6.50 7.22
N ARG A 23 -8.16 -7.26 8.29
CA ARG A 23 -7.42 -7.24 9.58
C ARG A 23 -6.13 -8.07 9.56
N GLY A 24 -5.81 -8.74 8.45
CA GLY A 24 -4.63 -9.59 8.31
C GLY A 24 -3.82 -9.27 7.06
N GLY A 25 -2.68 -8.59 7.24
CA GLY A 25 -1.46 -8.79 6.44
C GLY A 25 -1.35 -8.37 4.97
N TRP A 26 -2.43 -8.13 4.19
CA TRP A 26 -2.28 -8.10 2.71
C TRP A 26 -3.17 -7.06 2.00
N PRO A 27 -2.81 -6.51 0.80
CA PRO A 27 -1.51 -6.40 0.11
C PRO A 27 -0.95 -4.98 0.28
N LYS A 28 -0.46 -4.69 1.49
CA LYS A 28 0.20 -3.43 1.81
C LYS A 28 1.43 -3.70 2.64
N LYS A 29 2.52 -3.01 2.34
CA LYS A 29 3.74 -3.01 3.13
C LYS A 29 3.92 -1.62 3.72
N LEU A 30 4.17 -1.55 5.02
CA LEU A 30 4.33 -0.31 5.78
C LEU A 30 5.76 -0.22 6.31
N GLY A 31 6.23 0.99 6.62
CA GLY A 31 7.49 1.23 7.30
C GLY A 31 8.71 0.95 6.42
N ILE A 32 8.61 1.22 5.12
CA ILE A 32 9.71 1.06 4.16
C ILE A 32 10.65 2.26 4.30
N ASN A 33 11.93 2.02 4.54
CA ASN A 33 12.88 3.07 4.96
C ASN A 33 13.90 3.46 3.89
N ASN A 34 14.02 2.69 2.81
CA ASN A 34 14.98 2.94 1.74
C ASN A 34 14.51 2.38 0.39
N GLU A 35 15.25 2.70 -0.67
CA GLU A 35 14.90 2.30 -2.04
C GLU A 35 14.94 0.79 -2.27
N GLU A 36 15.86 0.08 -1.61
CA GLU A 36 15.99 -1.37 -1.74
C GLU A 36 14.77 -2.07 -1.15
N GLU A 37 14.38 -1.69 0.07
CA GLU A 37 13.14 -2.13 0.71
C GLU A 37 11.91 -1.77 -0.13
N ALA A 38 11.89 -0.60 -0.77
CA ALA A 38 10.77 -0.20 -1.62
C ALA A 38 10.64 -1.10 -2.87
N ARG A 39 11.76 -1.49 -3.48
CA ARG A 39 11.78 -2.42 -4.62
C ARG A 39 11.33 -3.81 -4.21
N ALA A 40 11.81 -4.32 -3.07
CA ALA A 40 11.39 -5.61 -2.55
C ALA A 40 9.89 -5.62 -2.21
N ALA A 41 9.42 -4.58 -1.53
CA ALA A 41 8.03 -4.42 -1.14
C ALA A 41 7.09 -4.31 -2.34
N PHE A 42 7.51 -3.66 -3.43
CA PHE A 42 6.72 -3.60 -4.68
C PHE A 42 6.42 -5.00 -5.24
N THR A 43 7.45 -5.85 -5.36
CA THR A 43 7.30 -7.22 -5.85
C THR A 43 6.44 -8.05 -4.90
N GLU A 44 6.74 -8.01 -3.60
CA GLU A 44 5.99 -8.73 -2.56
C GLU A 44 4.49 -8.38 -2.65
N VAL A 45 4.17 -7.08 -2.68
CA VAL A 45 2.79 -6.59 -2.70
C VAL A 45 2.04 -7.02 -3.98
N LEU A 46 2.70 -7.06 -5.14
CA LEU A 46 2.12 -7.58 -6.38
C LEU A 46 1.88 -9.08 -6.34
N ASP A 47 2.84 -9.85 -5.83
CA ASP A 47 2.70 -11.32 -5.73
C ASP A 47 1.56 -11.68 -4.78
N ASN A 48 1.42 -10.94 -3.68
CA ASN A 48 0.32 -11.11 -2.75
C ASN A 48 -1.04 -10.80 -3.37
N ALA A 49 -1.11 -9.75 -4.21
CA ALA A 49 -2.32 -9.40 -4.93
C ALA A 49 -2.76 -10.53 -5.87
N LYS A 50 -1.81 -11.10 -6.61
CA LYS A 50 -2.06 -12.23 -7.51
C LYS A 50 -2.41 -13.51 -6.77
N GLN A 51 -1.80 -13.78 -5.62
CA GLN A 51 -2.17 -14.93 -4.78
C GLN A 51 -3.58 -14.77 -4.21
N TYR A 52 -3.96 -13.55 -3.83
CA TYR A 52 -5.29 -13.26 -3.30
C TYR A 52 -6.39 -13.41 -4.34
N ASN A 53 -6.20 -12.79 -5.51
CA ASN A 53 -7.11 -12.92 -6.63
C ASN A 53 -6.31 -12.91 -7.94
N PRO A 54 -6.04 -14.09 -8.52
CA PRO A 54 -5.28 -14.21 -9.77
C PRO A 54 -5.88 -13.44 -10.95
N ASN A 55 -7.19 -13.19 -10.89
CA ASN A 55 -7.95 -12.49 -11.93
C ASN A 55 -8.21 -11.01 -11.60
N ALA A 56 -7.66 -10.49 -10.50
CA ALA A 56 -7.84 -9.10 -10.12
C ALA A 56 -7.22 -8.16 -11.16
N LYS A 57 -7.98 -7.15 -11.58
CA LYS A 57 -7.49 -6.00 -12.32
C LYS A 57 -6.64 -5.15 -11.39
N ILE A 58 -5.33 -5.19 -11.57
CA ILE A 58 -4.39 -4.34 -10.84
C ILE A 58 -4.06 -3.11 -11.69
N ASN A 59 -4.41 -1.92 -11.20
CA ASN A 59 -4.06 -0.66 -11.87
C ASN A 59 -2.59 -0.30 -11.62
N GLY A 60 -2.05 -0.68 -10.46
CA GLY A 60 -0.67 -0.45 -10.07
C GLY A 60 -0.47 -0.48 -8.56
N THR A 61 0.57 0.21 -8.10
CA THR A 61 0.87 0.38 -6.67
C THR A 61 0.90 1.86 -6.28
N LEU A 62 0.35 2.18 -5.12
CA LEU A 62 0.41 3.49 -4.48
C LEU A 62 1.58 3.53 -3.50
N VAL A 63 2.43 4.54 -3.61
CA VAL A 63 3.49 4.85 -2.65
C VAL A 63 3.07 6.10 -1.89
N GLN A 64 3.02 6.02 -0.56
CA GLN A 64 2.55 7.11 0.29
C GLN A 64 3.54 7.36 1.42
N GLU A 65 3.84 8.62 1.71
CA GLU A 65 4.60 9.00 2.90
C GLU A 65 3.90 8.50 4.18
N MET A 66 4.69 8.03 5.14
CA MET A 66 4.20 7.70 6.47
C MET A 66 4.52 8.83 7.45
N VAL A 67 3.47 9.43 7.99
CA VAL A 67 3.58 10.44 9.04
C VAL A 67 3.57 9.76 10.41
N SER A 68 4.51 10.12 11.28
CA SER A 68 4.53 9.73 12.69
C SER A 68 4.17 10.91 13.58
N GLY A 69 3.52 10.65 14.72
CA GLY A 69 3.17 11.69 15.72
C GLY A 69 2.02 12.63 15.33
N GLY A 70 1.35 12.40 14.20
CA GLY A 70 0.16 13.14 13.80
C GLY A 70 -1.10 12.70 14.56
N THR A 71 -2.18 13.48 14.42
CA THR A 71 -3.50 13.09 14.95
C THR A 71 -4.31 12.37 13.88
N GLU A 72 -4.81 11.18 14.20
CA GLU A 72 -5.69 10.40 13.31
C GLU A 72 -7.15 10.79 13.55
N PHE A 73 -7.87 11.13 12.48
CA PHE A 73 -9.32 11.38 12.51
C PHE A 73 -10.01 10.62 11.37
N ILE A 74 -11.20 10.09 11.65
CA ILE A 74 -12.04 9.40 10.67
C ILE A 74 -13.32 10.22 10.47
N VAL A 75 -13.60 10.61 9.23
CA VAL A 75 -14.81 11.35 8.86
C VAL A 75 -15.64 10.49 7.91
N GLY A 76 -16.94 10.36 8.20
CA GLY A 76 -17.90 9.65 7.36
C GLY A 76 -19.11 10.53 7.07
N GLY A 77 -19.56 10.56 5.82
CA GLY A 77 -20.75 11.27 5.37
C GLY A 77 -21.66 10.35 4.55
N VAL A 78 -22.96 10.57 4.66
CA VAL A 78 -23.99 9.98 3.80
C VAL A 78 -24.88 11.14 3.36
N LEU A 79 -25.12 11.25 2.05
CA LEU A 79 -26.05 12.24 1.48
C LEU A 79 -27.49 11.77 1.63
#